data_AF-A0A932JDK7-F1
#
_entry.id   AF-A0A932JDK7-F1
#
_cell.length_a   1.000
_cell.length_b   1.000
_cell.length_c   1.000
_cell.angle_alpha   90.00
_cell.angle_beta   90.00
_cell.angle_gamma   90.00
#
_symmetry.space_group_name_H-M   'P 1'
#
loop_
_entity.id
_entity.type
_entity.pdbx_description
1 polymer ?
#
loop_
_entity_poly.entity_id
_entity_poly.type
_entity_poly.pdbx_seq_one_letter_code
_entity_poly.pdbx_strand_id
1 'polypeptide(L)'
;MAKTTSTRHTPFNLNSFFKQLNIPEPERALVADCLARGLEHYYQHIYGYNKYGRRPDFLIPERMHEPYIFGFGAVEVVRLETLSQETRLKITQYAFQQIDANAEYGTPHGLPVMISYLAGLGQLDPASFRSLMIAADFGGPLFDDWELMEVRRLFEWLIAKADIPEPERLWWLWHLCVNCESTQMCRSLAEVLLTDTKLSKAGKRALCEAWLADAPVGKPPAQWEAMQALLSGNVDAFTAHAAEAGLPVSGTLPTREAIEAEYDSALDALMADDDKAFDTPTSIHLFRKMLVGPLGLVVLTPGALKRAAISALPSLGQSPLKVCQQYLGSAREYYADTINQGVADVIRAYHHKMTGEEIKTLIERGLKVGAVPTRKTFYQLGADLLGEKFMKRAARDSAKSIREWAARKTESAPKKRRVTRV
;
A
#
# COMPACT_ATOMS: atom_id res chain seq x y z
N MET A 1 27.82 28.60 13.23
CA MET A 1 26.97 29.02 12.09
C MET A 1 27.78 28.90 10.80
N ALA A 2 27.73 27.74 10.16
CA ALA A 2 28.29 27.58 8.82
C ALA A 2 27.36 28.33 7.85
N LYS A 3 27.92 29.25 7.05
CA LYS A 3 27.19 29.86 5.94
C LYS A 3 26.88 28.73 4.95
N THR A 4 25.62 28.33 4.85
CA THR A 4 25.11 27.58 3.70
C THR A 4 25.36 28.43 2.47
N THR A 5 26.42 28.11 1.74
CA THR A 5 26.65 28.64 0.40
C THR A 5 25.49 28.16 -0.47
N SER A 6 24.50 29.02 -0.67
CA SER A 6 23.45 28.86 -1.66
C SER A 6 24.10 28.66 -3.03
N THR A 7 24.36 27.43 -3.41
CA THR A 7 24.67 27.05 -4.79
C THR A 7 23.51 27.53 -5.63
N ARG A 8 23.72 28.56 -6.46
CA ARG A 8 22.71 28.99 -7.44
C ARG A 8 22.43 27.80 -8.34
N HIS A 9 21.27 27.16 -8.16
CA HIS A 9 20.83 26.10 -9.04
C HIS A 9 20.68 26.66 -10.45
N THR A 10 21.28 26.00 -11.43
CA THR A 10 21.11 26.35 -12.83
C THR A 10 19.63 26.17 -13.18
N PRO A 11 18.93 27.20 -13.68
CA PRO A 11 17.51 27.10 -13.98
C PRO A 11 17.25 26.00 -15.03
N PHE A 12 16.13 25.30 -14.89
CA PHE A 12 15.73 24.26 -15.82
C PHE A 12 15.46 24.88 -17.19
N ASN A 13 16.14 24.39 -18.23
CA ASN A 13 15.91 24.87 -19.59
C ASN A 13 15.22 23.79 -20.41
N LEU A 14 13.95 24.02 -20.76
CA LEU A 14 13.11 23.05 -21.45
C LEU A 14 13.66 22.65 -22.83
N ASN A 15 14.28 23.58 -23.56
CA ASN A 15 14.89 23.29 -24.87
C ASN A 15 16.14 22.42 -24.73
N SER A 16 17.00 22.73 -23.75
CA SER A 16 18.16 21.90 -23.43
C SER A 16 17.75 20.51 -22.97
N PHE A 17 16.69 20.41 -22.16
CA PHE A 17 16.11 19.15 -21.71
C PHE A 17 15.62 18.29 -22.89
N PHE A 18 14.82 18.86 -23.80
CA PHE A 18 14.37 18.15 -25.00
C PHE A 18 15.51 17.72 -25.90
N LYS A 19 16.55 18.55 -26.02
CA LYS A 19 17.75 18.21 -26.80
C LYS A 19 18.54 17.09 -26.13
N GLN A 20 18.73 17.14 -24.80
CA GLN A 20 19.45 16.13 -24.02
C GLN A 20 18.81 14.76 -24.16
N LEU A 21 17.47 14.70 -24.03
CA LEU A 21 16.74 13.42 -24.14
C LEU A 21 16.42 13.05 -25.58
N ASN A 22 16.76 13.89 -26.56
CA ASN A 22 16.39 13.71 -27.96
C ASN A 22 14.88 13.44 -28.11
N ILE A 23 14.05 14.33 -27.56
CA ILE A 23 12.58 14.25 -27.66
C ILE A 23 12.16 14.70 -29.08
N PRO A 24 11.38 13.89 -29.81
CA PRO A 24 10.87 14.25 -31.13
C PRO A 24 10.08 15.55 -31.08
N GLU A 25 10.31 16.43 -32.06
CA GLU A 25 9.64 17.74 -32.14
C GLU A 25 8.10 17.67 -32.04
N PRO A 26 7.40 16.70 -32.66
CA PRO A 26 5.94 16.58 -32.53
C PRO A 26 5.45 16.29 -31.10
N GLU A 27 6.30 15.73 -30.24
CA GLU A 27 5.93 15.33 -28.87
C GLU A 27 6.30 16.38 -27.82
N ARG A 28 7.17 17.34 -28.15
CA ARG A 28 7.67 18.35 -27.20
C ARG A 28 6.56 19.17 -26.53
N ALA A 29 5.55 19.57 -27.30
CA ALA A 29 4.42 20.32 -26.77
C ALA A 29 3.58 19.50 -25.78
N LEU A 30 3.39 18.21 -26.05
CA LEU A 30 2.67 17.30 -25.16
C LEU A 30 3.48 17.02 -23.88
N VAL A 31 4.79 16.83 -24.00
CA VAL A 31 5.66 16.67 -22.82
C VAL A 31 5.63 17.94 -21.96
N ALA A 32 5.73 19.14 -22.57
CA ALA A 32 5.61 20.40 -21.84
C ALA A 32 4.27 20.53 -21.12
N ASP A 33 3.16 20.14 -21.76
CA ASP A 33 1.82 20.12 -21.13
C ASP A 33 1.75 19.14 -19.95
N CYS A 34 2.34 17.94 -20.07
CA CYS A 34 2.45 16.99 -18.96
C CYS A 34 3.25 17.57 -17.79
N LEU A 35 4.38 18.25 -18.06
CA LEU A 35 5.16 18.90 -17.00
C LEU A 35 4.34 20.02 -16.31
N ALA A 36 3.60 20.82 -17.07
CA ALA A 36 2.72 21.85 -16.51
C ALA A 36 1.57 21.25 -15.67
N ARG A 37 0.97 20.14 -16.11
CA ARG A 37 -0.03 19.39 -15.33
C ARG A 37 0.56 18.78 -14.06
N GLY A 38 1.79 18.27 -14.14
CA GLY A 38 2.53 17.80 -12.97
C GLY A 38 2.72 18.91 -11.92
N LEU A 39 3.01 20.14 -12.33
CA LEU A 39 3.07 21.28 -11.40
C LEU A 39 1.72 21.59 -10.77
N GLU A 40 0.62 21.49 -11.54
CA GLU A 40 -0.73 21.63 -10.99
C GLU A 40 -0.99 20.59 -9.89
N HIS A 41 -0.67 19.31 -10.14
CA HIS A 41 -0.81 18.23 -9.16
C HIS A 41 0.10 18.42 -7.94
N TYR A 42 1.36 18.84 -8.13
CA TYR A 42 2.27 19.17 -7.04
C TYR A 42 1.69 20.27 -6.13
N TYR A 43 1.18 21.36 -6.71
CA TYR A 43 0.61 22.44 -5.93
C TYR A 43 -0.69 22.05 -5.23
N GLN A 44 -1.52 21.23 -5.87
CA GLN A 44 -2.70 20.66 -5.23
C GLN A 44 -2.31 19.71 -4.09
N HIS A 45 -1.26 18.91 -4.25
CA HIS A 45 -0.76 18.00 -3.23
C HIS A 45 -0.29 18.76 -1.98
N ILE A 46 0.52 19.81 -2.13
CA ILE A 46 1.07 20.54 -0.97
C ILE A 46 0.10 21.57 -0.36
N TYR A 47 -0.79 22.18 -1.14
CA TYR A 47 -1.69 23.24 -0.66
C TYR A 47 -3.15 22.81 -0.53
N GLY A 48 -3.55 21.65 -1.06
CA GLY A 48 -4.95 21.22 -1.17
C GLY A 48 -5.77 21.94 -2.25
N TYR A 49 -5.16 22.88 -3.00
CA TYR A 49 -5.79 23.63 -4.09
C TYR A 49 -4.78 24.10 -5.13
N ASN A 50 -5.27 24.53 -6.30
CA ASN A 50 -4.45 25.01 -7.41
C ASN A 50 -3.95 26.44 -7.17
N LYS A 51 -2.88 26.62 -6.40
CA LYS A 51 -2.32 27.94 -6.02
C LYS A 51 -2.07 28.87 -7.21
N TYR A 52 -1.59 28.34 -8.33
CA TYR A 52 -1.25 29.11 -9.53
C TYR A 52 -2.23 28.89 -10.69
N GLY A 53 -3.42 28.37 -10.41
CA GLY A 53 -4.41 28.02 -11.42
C GLY A 53 -4.07 26.74 -12.19
N ARG A 54 -4.73 26.55 -13.33
CA ARG A 54 -4.51 25.39 -14.20
C ARG A 54 -3.28 25.60 -15.07
N ARG A 55 -2.46 24.56 -15.24
CA ARG A 55 -1.28 24.55 -16.12
C ARG A 55 -0.32 25.75 -15.88
N PRO A 56 0.37 25.83 -14.73
CA PRO A 56 1.35 26.88 -14.46
C PRO A 56 2.67 26.64 -15.22
N ASP A 57 2.62 26.64 -16.55
CA ASP A 57 3.73 26.41 -17.47
C ASP A 57 4.90 27.40 -17.28
N PHE A 58 4.60 28.64 -16.89
CA PHE A 58 5.58 29.66 -16.56
C PHE A 58 6.53 29.27 -15.42
N LEU A 59 6.16 28.30 -14.57
CA LEU A 59 6.99 27.80 -13.47
C LEU A 59 7.91 26.64 -13.88
N ILE A 60 7.78 26.08 -15.10
CA ILE A 60 8.63 24.99 -15.57
C ILE A 60 10.13 25.33 -15.43
N PRO A 61 10.62 26.50 -15.89
CA PRO A 61 12.05 26.82 -15.79
C PRO A 61 12.56 26.95 -14.35
N GLU A 62 11.66 27.33 -13.43
CA GLU A 62 12.00 27.57 -12.03
C GLU A 62 11.98 26.29 -11.21
N ARG A 63 11.07 25.35 -11.48
CA ARG A 63 10.76 24.24 -10.56
C ARG A 63 11.16 22.86 -11.04
N MET A 64 11.26 22.64 -12.35
CA MET A 64 11.52 21.30 -12.91
C MET A 64 12.96 20.81 -12.72
N HIS A 65 13.84 21.60 -12.11
CA HIS A 65 15.18 21.15 -11.70
C HIS A 65 15.15 20.38 -10.37
N GLU A 66 14.07 20.50 -9.59
CA GLU A 66 13.91 19.81 -8.30
C GLU A 66 13.40 18.38 -8.58
N PRO A 67 14.14 17.31 -8.23
CA PRO A 67 13.78 15.93 -8.59
C PRO A 67 12.38 15.54 -8.12
N TYR A 68 12.04 15.86 -6.87
CA TYR A 68 10.71 15.63 -6.30
C TYR A 68 9.59 16.24 -7.16
N ILE A 69 9.71 17.52 -7.53
CA ILE A 69 8.70 18.23 -8.35
C ILE A 69 8.67 17.66 -9.78
N PHE A 70 9.83 17.40 -10.38
CA PHE A 70 9.91 16.79 -11.70
C PHE A 70 9.15 15.45 -11.76
N GLY A 71 9.18 14.67 -10.68
CA GLY A 71 8.44 13.42 -10.54
C GLY A 71 6.95 13.52 -10.87
N PHE A 72 6.25 14.57 -10.42
CA PHE A 72 4.84 14.79 -10.79
C PHE A 72 4.64 14.94 -12.30
N GLY A 73 5.52 15.68 -12.96
CA GLY A 73 5.49 15.82 -14.42
C GLY A 73 5.84 14.52 -15.15
N ALA A 74 6.79 13.75 -14.61
CA ALA A 74 7.18 12.45 -15.15
C ALA A 74 6.04 11.42 -15.10
N VAL A 75 5.25 11.41 -14.01
CA VAL A 75 4.04 10.58 -13.90
C VAL A 75 3.03 10.91 -15.01
N GLU A 76 2.74 12.20 -15.22
CA GLU A 76 1.84 12.65 -16.29
C GLU A 76 2.33 12.23 -17.68
N VAL A 77 3.64 12.28 -17.92
CA VAL A 77 4.24 11.80 -19.17
C VAL A 77 4.05 10.29 -19.33
N VAL A 78 4.36 9.50 -18.29
CA VAL A 78 4.27 8.03 -18.32
C VAL A 78 2.85 7.55 -18.60
N ARG A 79 1.85 8.24 -18.04
CA ARG A 79 0.42 7.93 -18.21
C ARG A 79 -0.14 8.33 -19.57
N LEU A 80 0.46 9.30 -20.26
CA LEU A 80 -0.07 9.80 -21.53
C LEU A 80 0.23 8.84 -22.69
N GLU A 81 -0.73 7.97 -23.02
CA GLU A 81 -0.59 6.94 -24.05
C GLU A 81 -0.36 7.47 -25.47
N THR A 82 -0.71 8.72 -25.75
CA THR A 82 -0.45 9.36 -27.05
C THR A 82 1.02 9.68 -27.29
N LEU A 83 1.85 9.69 -26.24
CA LEU A 83 3.30 9.80 -26.37
C LEU A 83 3.91 8.45 -26.71
N SER A 84 4.93 8.45 -27.58
CA SER A 84 5.71 7.26 -27.89
C SER A 84 6.27 6.60 -26.62
N GLN A 85 6.37 5.27 -26.66
CA GLN A 85 7.00 4.50 -25.59
C GLN A 85 8.47 4.96 -25.36
N GLU A 86 9.17 5.34 -26.43
CA GLU A 86 10.55 5.83 -26.36
C GLU A 86 10.66 7.12 -25.53
N THR A 87 9.80 8.11 -25.78
CA THR A 87 9.78 9.35 -24.99
C THR A 87 9.43 9.10 -23.53
N ARG A 88 8.40 8.28 -23.27
CA ARG A 88 8.04 7.91 -21.90
C ARG A 88 9.19 7.22 -21.16
N LEU A 89 9.89 6.31 -21.82
CA LEU A 89 11.06 5.62 -21.27
C LEU A 89 12.22 6.59 -20.96
N LYS A 90 12.55 7.49 -21.89
CA LYS A 90 13.61 8.50 -21.69
C LYS A 90 13.33 9.39 -20.48
N ILE A 91 12.06 9.77 -20.30
CA ILE A 91 11.64 10.62 -19.17
C ILE A 91 11.70 9.85 -17.86
N THR A 92 11.27 8.58 -17.84
CA THR A 92 11.46 7.69 -16.67
C THR A 92 12.94 7.53 -16.30
N GLN A 93 13.80 7.27 -17.28
CA GLN A 93 15.25 7.13 -17.05
C GLN A 93 15.88 8.42 -16.54
N TYR A 94 15.48 9.57 -17.10
CA TYR A 94 15.93 10.87 -16.63
C TYR A 94 15.54 11.09 -15.16
N ALA A 95 14.29 10.80 -14.78
CA ALA A 95 13.85 10.92 -13.39
C ALA A 95 14.72 10.09 -12.43
N PHE A 96 15.03 8.83 -12.80
CA PHE A 96 15.89 7.99 -11.97
C PHE A 96 17.33 8.49 -11.86
N GLN A 97 17.87 9.09 -12.94
CA GLN A 97 19.19 9.71 -12.93
C GLN A 97 19.26 10.97 -12.06
N GLN A 98 18.12 11.60 -11.75
CA GLN A 98 18.04 12.74 -10.85
C GLN A 98 17.94 12.35 -9.36
N ILE A 99 17.91 11.04 -9.02
CA ILE A 99 17.86 10.62 -7.62
C ILE A 99 19.14 11.06 -6.89
N ASP A 100 18.97 11.90 -5.87
CA ASP A 100 20.01 12.30 -4.94
C ASP A 100 19.58 12.01 -3.50
N ALA A 101 20.14 10.96 -2.91
CA ALA A 101 19.79 10.55 -1.55
C ALA A 101 20.21 11.57 -0.47
N ASN A 102 21.09 12.53 -0.80
CA ASN A 102 21.59 13.53 0.16
C ASN A 102 20.78 14.84 0.13
N ALA A 103 19.77 14.94 -0.74
CA ALA A 103 18.95 16.14 -0.88
C ALA A 103 17.53 15.90 -0.35
N GLU A 104 16.99 16.86 0.41
CA GLU A 104 15.64 16.81 1.02
C GLU A 104 14.53 16.51 0.00
N TYR A 105 14.70 16.98 -1.24
CA TYR A 105 13.78 16.76 -2.38
C TYR A 105 14.44 15.98 -3.52
N GLY A 106 15.47 15.19 -3.19
CA GLY A 106 16.28 14.47 -4.16
C GLY A 106 15.65 13.19 -4.71
N THR A 107 14.52 12.73 -4.16
CA THR A 107 13.79 11.58 -4.70
C THR A 107 12.58 12.06 -5.51
N PRO A 108 12.44 11.66 -6.79
CA PRO A 108 11.26 12.02 -7.59
C PRO A 108 9.95 11.49 -6.99
N HIS A 109 8.91 12.33 -6.98
CA HIS A 109 7.54 11.88 -6.72
C HIS A 109 7.11 10.81 -7.73
N GLY A 110 6.22 9.91 -7.33
CA GLY A 110 5.66 8.88 -8.20
C GLY A 110 6.68 7.81 -8.64
N LEU A 111 7.78 7.62 -7.91
CA LEU A 111 8.77 6.58 -8.20
C LEU A 111 8.13 5.19 -8.38
N PRO A 112 7.17 4.74 -7.54
CA PRO A 112 6.44 3.48 -7.73
C PRO A 112 5.67 3.38 -9.06
N VAL A 113 5.13 4.49 -9.56
CA VAL A 113 4.44 4.56 -10.86
C VAL A 113 5.43 4.27 -11.99
N MET A 114 6.60 4.92 -11.95
CA MET A 114 7.66 4.73 -12.94
C MET A 114 8.26 3.32 -12.90
N ILE A 115 8.45 2.75 -11.69
CA ILE A 115 8.86 1.35 -11.52
C ILE A 115 7.82 0.40 -12.13
N SER A 116 6.53 0.64 -11.85
CA SER A 116 5.42 -0.13 -12.41
C SER A 116 5.34 -0.05 -13.93
N TYR A 117 5.65 1.11 -14.50
CA TYR A 117 5.74 1.29 -15.95
C TYR A 117 6.84 0.44 -16.57
N LEU A 118 8.07 0.48 -16.02
CA LEU A 118 9.17 -0.37 -16.52
C LEU A 118 8.88 -1.86 -16.33
N ALA A 119 8.22 -2.22 -15.23
CA ALA A 119 7.76 -3.58 -14.99
C ALA A 119 6.78 -4.05 -16.08
N GLY A 120 5.80 -3.21 -16.43
CA GLY A 120 4.84 -3.48 -17.50
C GLY A 120 5.46 -3.59 -18.90
N LEU A 121 6.57 -2.89 -19.15
CA LEU A 121 7.35 -3.03 -20.38
C LEU A 121 8.31 -4.23 -20.39
N GLY A 122 8.48 -4.91 -19.25
CA GLY A 122 9.49 -5.97 -19.09
C GLY A 122 10.93 -5.44 -19.08
N GLN A 123 11.13 -4.13 -18.93
CA GLN A 123 12.46 -3.48 -18.94
C GLN A 123 13.03 -3.28 -17.53
N LEU A 124 12.26 -3.57 -16.49
CA LEU A 124 12.75 -3.57 -15.12
C LEU A 124 13.53 -4.88 -14.86
N ASP A 125 14.79 -4.74 -14.46
CA ASP A 125 15.62 -5.83 -13.95
C ASP A 125 15.56 -5.91 -12.40
N PRO A 126 15.88 -7.06 -11.80
CA PRO A 126 15.83 -7.23 -10.35
C PRO A 126 16.73 -6.30 -9.53
N ALA A 127 17.91 -5.93 -10.04
CA ALA A 127 18.82 -5.07 -9.29
C ALA A 127 18.27 -3.64 -9.24
N SER A 128 17.83 -3.11 -10.39
CA SER A 128 17.15 -1.82 -10.46
C SER A 128 15.89 -1.78 -9.62
N PHE A 129 15.07 -2.85 -9.66
CA PHE A 129 13.87 -2.95 -8.81
C PHE A 129 14.20 -2.79 -7.33
N ARG A 130 15.19 -3.54 -6.80
CA ARG A 130 15.58 -3.46 -5.38
C ARG A 130 16.00 -2.06 -4.99
N SER A 131 16.91 -1.45 -5.75
CA SER A 131 17.43 -0.11 -5.47
C SER A 131 16.34 0.95 -5.53
N LEU A 132 15.52 0.94 -6.58
CA LEU A 132 14.47 1.94 -6.78
C LEU A 132 13.32 1.77 -5.78
N MET A 133 12.94 0.54 -5.42
CA MET A 133 11.91 0.31 -4.41
C MET A 133 12.36 0.72 -3.02
N ILE A 134 13.63 0.50 -2.66
CA ILE A 134 14.18 0.99 -1.40
C ILE A 134 14.14 2.53 -1.38
N ALA A 135 14.59 3.18 -2.47
CA ALA A 135 14.48 4.63 -2.57
C ALA A 135 13.04 5.13 -2.45
N ALA A 136 12.07 4.43 -3.07
CA ALA A 136 10.66 4.78 -2.99
C ALA A 136 10.08 4.61 -1.57
N ASP A 137 10.44 3.53 -0.89
CA ASP A 137 9.91 3.18 0.43
C ASP A 137 10.40 4.13 1.53
N PHE A 138 11.67 4.54 1.45
CA PHE A 138 12.27 5.45 2.44
C PHE A 138 12.19 6.93 2.03
N GLY A 139 12.01 7.22 0.74
CA GLY A 139 11.95 8.59 0.21
C GLY A 139 10.60 9.29 0.35
N GLY A 140 9.54 8.60 0.75
CA GLY A 140 8.22 9.22 0.92
C GLY A 140 7.05 8.23 1.02
N PRO A 141 5.80 8.70 0.92
CA PRO A 141 4.63 7.85 0.94
C PRO A 141 4.57 6.97 -0.33
N LEU A 142 4.74 5.66 -0.14
CA LEU A 142 4.83 4.67 -1.22
C LEU A 142 3.60 4.60 -2.15
N PHE A 143 2.42 4.97 -1.67
CA PHE A 143 1.16 4.84 -2.41
C PHE A 143 0.56 6.18 -2.84
N ASP A 144 1.30 7.27 -2.66
CA ASP A 144 0.83 8.56 -3.12
C ASP A 144 0.81 8.59 -4.65
N ASP A 145 -0.32 8.99 -5.22
CA ASP A 145 -0.61 8.99 -6.66
C ASP A 145 -0.51 7.61 -7.36
N TRP A 146 -0.38 6.47 -6.67
CA TRP A 146 -0.24 5.16 -7.34
C TRP A 146 -1.60 4.52 -7.70
N GLU A 147 -1.87 4.31 -8.98
CA GLU A 147 -3.15 3.72 -9.43
C GLU A 147 -3.17 2.19 -9.33
N LEU A 148 -4.36 1.61 -9.10
CA LEU A 148 -4.53 0.16 -8.96
C LEU A 148 -3.96 -0.64 -10.14
N MET A 149 -4.13 -0.15 -11.38
CA MET A 149 -3.63 -0.85 -12.56
C MET A 149 -2.11 -0.83 -12.65
N GLU A 150 -1.46 0.21 -12.14
CA GLU A 150 -0.01 0.34 -12.08
C GLU A 150 0.55 -0.63 -11.03
N VAL A 151 -0.04 -0.67 -9.83
CA VAL A 151 0.36 -1.62 -8.79
C VAL A 151 0.22 -3.07 -9.27
N ARG A 152 -0.89 -3.38 -9.98
CA ARG A 152 -1.13 -4.70 -10.56
C ARG A 152 -0.04 -5.12 -11.54
N ARG A 153 0.42 -4.21 -12.42
CA ARG A 153 1.53 -4.48 -13.35
C ARG A 153 2.80 -4.85 -12.60
N LEU A 154 3.11 -4.14 -11.51
CA LEU A 154 4.28 -4.47 -10.70
C LEU A 154 4.13 -5.83 -10.00
N PHE A 155 2.95 -6.15 -9.49
CA PHE A 155 2.66 -7.45 -8.86
C PHE A 155 2.81 -8.60 -9.85
N GLU A 156 2.23 -8.47 -11.05
CA GLU A 156 2.33 -9.46 -12.12
C GLU A 156 3.79 -9.69 -12.53
N TRP A 157 4.57 -8.61 -12.64
CA TRP A 157 6.01 -8.68 -12.89
C TRP A 157 6.73 -9.41 -11.76
N LEU A 158 6.49 -9.03 -10.49
CA LEU A 158 7.11 -9.66 -9.31
C LEU A 158 6.82 -11.15 -9.26
N ILE A 159 5.57 -11.56 -9.45
CA ILE A 159 5.17 -12.98 -9.48
C ILE A 159 5.88 -13.74 -10.60
N ALA A 160 6.00 -13.12 -11.78
CA ALA A 160 6.59 -13.76 -12.97
C ALA A 160 8.13 -13.82 -12.96
N LYS A 161 8.81 -12.97 -12.17
CA LYS A 161 10.27 -12.86 -12.16
C LYS A 161 10.96 -13.99 -11.38
N ALA A 162 11.33 -15.06 -12.07
CA ALA A 162 11.95 -16.25 -11.48
C ALA A 162 13.40 -16.03 -11.02
N ASP A 163 14.05 -14.97 -11.50
CA ASP A 163 15.39 -14.51 -11.10
C ASP A 163 15.41 -13.84 -9.71
N ILE A 164 14.25 -13.52 -9.14
CA ILE A 164 14.11 -13.11 -7.74
C ILE A 164 13.71 -14.34 -6.91
N PRO A 165 14.46 -14.72 -5.86
CA PRO A 165 14.11 -15.83 -4.98
C PRO A 165 12.68 -15.72 -4.44
N GLU A 166 11.94 -16.84 -4.37
CA GLU A 166 10.55 -16.86 -3.89
C GLU A 166 10.37 -16.19 -2.51
N PRO A 167 11.22 -16.43 -1.49
CA PRO A 167 11.10 -15.74 -0.21
C PRO A 167 11.14 -14.21 -0.33
N GLU A 168 12.06 -13.70 -1.16
CA GLU A 168 12.20 -12.26 -1.40
C GLU A 168 10.98 -11.69 -2.14
N ARG A 169 10.48 -12.41 -3.15
CA ARG A 169 9.24 -12.02 -3.85
C ARG A 169 8.06 -11.94 -2.91
N LEU A 170 7.86 -12.96 -2.08
CA LEU A 170 6.76 -13.00 -1.13
C LEU A 170 6.87 -11.87 -0.10
N TRP A 171 8.08 -11.54 0.34
CA TRP A 171 8.30 -10.39 1.21
C TRP A 171 7.88 -9.08 0.54
N TRP A 172 8.29 -8.82 -0.70
CA TRP A 172 7.88 -7.60 -1.43
C TRP A 172 6.38 -7.54 -1.66
N LEU A 173 5.74 -8.64 -2.07
CA LEU A 173 4.29 -8.69 -2.26
C LEU A 173 3.53 -8.43 -0.95
N TRP A 174 4.03 -8.96 0.16
CA TRP A 174 3.52 -8.68 1.49
C TRP A 174 3.69 -7.20 1.87
N HIS A 175 4.91 -6.67 1.74
CA HIS A 175 5.28 -5.30 2.12
C HIS A 175 4.43 -4.28 1.40
N LEU A 176 4.27 -4.44 0.07
CA LEU A 176 3.42 -3.58 -0.74
C LEU A 176 1.95 -3.66 -0.31
N CYS A 177 1.40 -4.86 -0.10
CA CYS A 177 0.00 -4.98 0.32
C CYS A 177 -0.27 -4.33 1.67
N VAL A 178 0.63 -4.51 2.63
CA VAL A 178 0.48 -4.00 4.00
C VAL A 178 0.58 -2.48 4.06
N ASN A 179 1.47 -1.89 3.26
CA ASN A 179 1.67 -0.44 3.24
C ASN A 179 0.57 0.31 2.48
N CYS A 180 -0.25 -0.39 1.69
CA CYS A 180 -1.40 0.19 1.02
C CYS A 180 -2.46 0.67 2.02
N GLU A 181 -2.76 1.97 1.99
CA GLU A 181 -3.72 2.59 2.93
C GLU A 181 -5.17 2.48 2.44
N SER A 182 -5.38 2.38 1.12
CA SER A 182 -6.70 2.24 0.54
C SER A 182 -7.26 0.84 0.74
N THR A 183 -8.33 0.72 1.54
CA THR A 183 -9.02 -0.56 1.79
C THR A 183 -9.50 -1.23 0.50
N GLN A 184 -9.94 -0.45 -0.49
CA GLN A 184 -10.40 -0.97 -1.78
C GLN A 184 -9.21 -1.56 -2.56
N MET A 185 -8.11 -0.82 -2.63
CA MET A 185 -6.89 -1.28 -3.31
C MET A 185 -6.32 -2.53 -2.62
N CYS A 186 -6.22 -2.56 -1.29
CA CYS A 186 -5.80 -3.74 -0.53
C CYS A 186 -6.61 -5.00 -0.89
N ARG A 187 -7.94 -4.88 -0.97
CA ARG A 187 -8.80 -6.00 -1.34
C ARG A 187 -8.50 -6.48 -2.76
N SER A 188 -8.40 -5.55 -3.70
CA SER A 188 -8.13 -5.85 -5.11
C SER A 188 -6.74 -6.46 -5.32
N LEU A 189 -5.74 -6.07 -4.52
CA LEU A 189 -4.40 -6.65 -4.56
C LEU A 189 -4.37 -8.06 -3.94
N ALA A 190 -5.02 -8.26 -2.79
CA ALA A 190 -5.13 -9.58 -2.19
C ALA A 190 -5.82 -10.58 -3.13
N GLU A 191 -6.88 -10.15 -3.83
CA GLU A 191 -7.55 -10.98 -4.83
C GLU A 191 -6.60 -11.41 -5.96
N VAL A 192 -5.81 -10.46 -6.51
CA VAL A 192 -4.81 -10.76 -7.54
C VAL A 192 -3.83 -11.82 -7.04
N LEU A 193 -3.23 -11.61 -5.85
CA LEU A 193 -2.26 -12.54 -5.28
C LEU A 193 -2.85 -13.95 -5.04
N LEU A 194 -4.05 -14.01 -4.51
CA LEU A 194 -4.68 -15.28 -4.10
C LEU A 194 -5.24 -16.06 -5.30
N THR A 195 -5.56 -15.38 -6.40
CA THR A 195 -6.09 -16.02 -7.62
C THR A 195 -5.01 -16.34 -8.66
N ASP A 196 -3.85 -15.67 -8.65
CA ASP A 196 -2.79 -15.88 -9.63
C ASP A 196 -2.23 -17.31 -9.62
N THR A 197 -2.20 -17.99 -10.77
CA THR A 197 -1.81 -19.40 -10.87
C THR A 197 -0.30 -19.65 -10.85
N LYS A 198 0.52 -18.62 -11.09
CA LYS A 198 1.99 -18.70 -11.04
C LYS A 198 2.50 -18.65 -9.61
N LEU A 199 1.73 -18.07 -8.68
CA LEU A 199 2.07 -18.09 -7.26
C LEU A 199 1.72 -19.45 -6.63
N SER A 200 2.71 -20.08 -5.99
CA SER A 200 2.57 -21.40 -5.41
C SER A 200 1.50 -21.42 -4.29
N LYS A 201 0.81 -22.55 -4.09
CA LYS A 201 -0.13 -22.69 -2.96
C LYS A 201 0.55 -22.47 -1.60
N ALA A 202 1.82 -22.87 -1.49
CA ALA A 202 2.62 -22.65 -0.29
C ALA A 202 2.91 -21.16 -0.08
N GLY A 203 3.32 -20.43 -1.12
CA GLY A 203 3.56 -18.99 -1.06
C GLY A 203 2.29 -18.19 -0.74
N LYS A 204 1.15 -18.54 -1.35
CA LYS A 204 -0.15 -17.95 -1.00
C LYS A 204 -0.52 -18.18 0.46
N ARG A 205 -0.24 -19.38 0.98
CA ARG A 205 -0.49 -19.70 2.39
C ARG A 205 0.42 -18.90 3.31
N ALA A 206 1.70 -18.78 2.98
CA ALA A 206 2.66 -17.98 3.74
C ALA A 206 2.23 -16.50 3.79
N LEU A 207 1.73 -15.93 2.69
CA LEU A 207 1.15 -14.58 2.69
C LEU A 207 -0.06 -14.45 3.62
N CYS A 208 -1.01 -15.39 3.55
CA CYS A 208 -2.17 -15.40 4.44
C CYS A 208 -1.76 -15.49 5.91
N GLU A 209 -0.80 -16.35 6.24
CA GLU A 209 -0.30 -16.54 7.60
C GLU A 209 0.41 -15.28 8.11
N ALA A 210 1.25 -14.66 7.28
CA ALA A 210 1.91 -13.38 7.58
C ALA A 210 0.91 -12.24 7.85
N TRP A 211 -0.13 -12.10 7.01
CA TRP A 211 -1.19 -11.10 7.22
C TRP A 211 -1.98 -11.32 8.51
N LEU A 212 -2.17 -12.58 8.93
CA LEU A 212 -2.89 -12.91 10.17
C LEU A 212 -2.00 -12.76 11.40
N ALA A 213 -0.70 -13.05 11.26
CA ALA A 213 0.28 -12.93 12.34
C ALA A 213 0.79 -11.50 12.56
N ASP A 214 0.40 -10.55 11.70
CA ASP A 214 0.94 -9.18 11.71
C ASP A 214 2.48 -9.18 11.61
N ALA A 215 3.03 -10.08 10.79
CA ALA A 215 4.45 -10.34 10.65
C ALA A 215 4.86 -10.49 9.18
N PRO A 216 6.11 -10.18 8.79
CA PRO A 216 6.59 -10.35 7.42
C PRO A 216 6.60 -11.81 6.97
N VAL A 217 6.51 -12.02 5.66
CA VAL A 217 6.79 -13.33 5.06
C VAL A 217 8.30 -13.54 5.05
N GLY A 218 8.83 -14.11 6.13
CA GLY A 218 10.27 -14.37 6.27
C GLY A 218 11.11 -13.12 6.53
N LYS A 219 12.42 -13.24 6.28
CA LYS A 219 13.41 -12.17 6.50
C LYS A 219 13.31 -11.13 5.37
N PRO A 220 13.39 -9.82 5.67
CA PRO A 220 13.49 -8.79 4.64
C PRO A 220 14.73 -8.96 3.74
N PRO A 221 14.73 -8.40 2.51
CA PRO A 221 15.90 -8.37 1.66
C PRO A 221 17.06 -7.64 2.35
N ALA A 222 18.29 -8.16 2.23
CA ALA A 222 19.46 -7.60 2.90
C ALA A 222 19.72 -6.12 2.53
N GLN A 223 19.43 -5.71 1.30
CA GLN A 223 19.51 -4.31 0.89
C GLN A 223 18.56 -3.41 1.68
N TRP A 224 17.34 -3.90 1.96
CA TRP A 224 16.34 -3.17 2.74
C TRP A 224 16.74 -3.10 4.21
N GLU A 225 17.21 -4.21 4.79
CA GLU A 225 17.71 -4.23 6.17
C GLU A 225 18.94 -3.33 6.37
N ALA A 226 19.83 -3.28 5.38
CA ALA A 226 20.96 -2.36 5.40
C ALA A 226 20.46 -0.91 5.48
N MET A 227 19.51 -0.51 4.61
CA MET A 227 18.94 0.84 4.65
C MET A 227 18.26 1.16 6.00
N GLN A 228 17.47 0.21 6.53
CA GLN A 228 16.83 0.36 7.84
C GLN A 228 17.87 0.51 8.98
N ALA A 229 18.96 -0.25 8.92
CA ALA A 229 20.05 -0.16 9.89
C ALA A 229 20.80 1.18 9.78
N LEU A 230 21.03 1.67 8.56
CA LEU A 230 21.63 2.97 8.32
C LEU A 230 20.78 4.10 8.93
N LEU A 231 19.48 4.12 8.64
CA LEU A 231 18.56 5.14 9.15
C LEU A 231 18.35 5.10 10.66
N SER A 232 18.58 3.94 11.28
CA SER A 232 18.55 3.80 12.75
C SER A 232 19.90 4.08 13.42
N GLY A 233 20.93 4.44 12.64
CA GLY A 233 22.29 4.68 13.13
C GLY A 233 22.99 3.42 13.65
N ASN A 234 22.51 2.21 13.29
CA ASN A 234 23.12 0.94 13.68
C ASN A 234 24.19 0.52 12.66
N VAL A 235 25.39 1.05 12.86
CA VAL A 235 26.54 0.85 11.95
C VAL A 235 26.94 -0.62 11.80
N ASP A 236 26.91 -1.40 12.88
CA ASP A 236 27.28 -2.82 12.86
C ASP A 236 26.28 -3.63 12.04
N ALA A 237 24.98 -3.41 12.25
CA ALA A 237 23.93 -4.04 11.47
C ALA A 237 23.99 -3.60 9.99
N PHE A 238 24.20 -2.32 9.72
CA PHE A 238 24.37 -1.82 8.34
C PHE A 238 25.52 -2.53 7.66
N THR A 239 26.68 -2.63 8.31
CA THR A 239 27.88 -3.27 7.74
C THR A 239 27.63 -4.75 7.44
N ALA A 240 26.97 -5.47 8.36
CA ALA A 240 26.62 -6.88 8.17
C ALA A 240 25.64 -7.07 7.00
N HIS A 241 24.54 -6.31 6.96
CA HIS A 241 23.52 -6.42 5.91
C HIS A 241 24.03 -5.92 4.55
N ALA A 242 24.86 -4.87 4.52
CA ALA A 242 25.51 -4.38 3.31
C ALA A 242 26.45 -5.44 2.73
N ALA A 243 27.23 -6.12 3.57
CA ALA A 243 28.08 -7.24 3.14
C ALA A 243 27.26 -8.41 2.59
N GLU A 244 26.17 -8.80 3.26
CA GLU A 244 25.22 -9.82 2.77
C GLU A 244 24.61 -9.43 1.42
N ALA A 245 24.31 -8.14 1.22
CA ALA A 245 23.76 -7.58 0.00
C ALA A 245 24.79 -7.34 -1.12
N GLY A 246 26.09 -7.53 -0.86
CA GLY A 246 27.16 -7.20 -1.81
C GLY A 246 27.32 -5.70 -2.09
N LEU A 247 26.87 -4.85 -1.17
CA LEU A 247 26.99 -3.39 -1.27
C LEU A 247 28.39 -2.94 -0.81
N PRO A 248 29.00 -1.94 -1.47
CA PRO A 248 30.26 -1.39 -1.02
C PRO A 248 30.08 -0.68 0.32
N VAL A 249 30.86 -1.08 1.32
CA VAL A 249 30.96 -0.38 2.61
C VAL A 249 32.18 0.53 2.53
N SER A 250 32.01 1.77 2.07
CA SER A 250 33.11 2.74 2.04
C SER A 250 32.68 4.10 2.61
N GLY A 251 33.41 4.59 3.62
CA GLY A 251 33.27 5.94 4.15
C GLY A 251 32.97 5.99 5.66
N THR A 252 33.08 7.20 6.22
CA THR A 252 32.50 7.55 7.52
C THR A 252 30.98 7.55 7.39
N LEU A 253 30.33 6.56 8.02
CA LEU A 253 28.87 6.52 8.10
C LEU A 253 28.37 7.61 9.07
N PRO A 254 27.19 8.21 8.81
CA PRO A 254 26.59 9.14 9.77
C PRO A 254 26.37 8.42 11.11
N THR A 255 26.81 9.05 12.19
CA THR A 255 26.55 8.52 13.54
C THR A 255 25.08 8.72 13.89
N ARG A 256 24.55 7.88 14.79
CA ARG A 256 23.21 8.04 15.34
C ARG A 256 22.97 9.46 15.87
N GLU A 257 23.96 10.05 16.53
CA GLU A 257 23.92 11.42 17.04
C GLU A 257 23.80 12.47 15.92
N ALA A 258 24.43 12.24 14.76
CA ALA A 258 24.28 13.12 13.61
C ALA A 258 22.88 13.03 13.00
N ILE A 259 22.31 11.82 12.92
CA ILE A 259 20.95 11.59 12.43
C ILE A 259 19.91 12.20 13.39
N GLU A 260 20.07 12.00 14.69
CA GLU A 260 19.19 12.58 15.73
C GLU A 260 19.28 14.11 15.74
N ALA A 261 20.48 14.70 15.60
CA ALA A 261 20.65 16.14 15.52
C ALA A 261 20.02 16.76 14.26
N GLU A 262 20.09 16.06 13.11
CA GLU A 262 19.42 16.48 11.88
C GLU A 262 17.90 16.38 12.01
N TYR A 263 17.39 15.31 12.64
CA TYR A 263 15.97 15.13 12.93
C TYR A 263 15.42 16.19 13.87
N ASP A 264 16.11 16.46 14.99
CA ASP A 264 15.71 17.49 15.95
C ASP A 264 15.73 18.87 15.30
N SER A 265 16.73 19.17 14.46
CA SER A 265 16.76 20.41 13.68
C SER A 265 15.61 20.52 12.68
N ALA A 266 15.20 19.42 12.04
CA ALA A 266 14.06 19.39 11.13
C ALA A 266 12.74 19.55 11.89
N LEU A 267 12.61 18.94 13.06
CA LEU A 267 11.44 19.05 13.93
C LEU A 267 11.30 20.47 14.49
N ASP A 268 12.40 21.07 14.95
CA ASP A 268 12.44 22.46 15.41
C ASP A 268 12.09 23.43 14.28
N ALA A 269 12.54 23.20 13.05
CA ALA A 269 12.15 23.99 11.88
C ALA A 269 10.65 23.86 11.58
N LEU A 270 10.09 22.66 11.74
CA LEU A 270 8.67 22.38 11.54
C LEU A 270 7.79 23.04 12.63
N MET A 271 8.30 23.11 13.86
CA MET A 271 7.65 23.78 14.98
C MET A 271 7.81 25.30 14.99
N ALA A 272 8.87 25.83 14.37
CA ALA A 272 9.09 27.27 14.25
C ALA A 272 8.18 27.95 13.21
N ASP A 273 7.57 27.20 12.29
CA ASP A 273 6.65 27.68 11.25
C ASP A 273 5.18 27.67 11.73
N ASP A 274 4.98 28.20 12.95
CA ASP A 274 3.79 28.10 13.80
C ASP A 274 2.51 28.74 13.21
N ASP A 275 2.61 29.49 12.11
CA ASP A 275 1.47 30.14 11.45
C ASP A 275 0.81 29.27 10.36
N LYS A 276 1.35 28.10 10.02
CA LYS A 276 0.78 27.20 8.97
C LYS A 276 0.82 25.71 9.26
N ALA A 277 1.46 25.27 10.35
CA ALA A 277 1.77 23.85 10.58
C ALA A 277 0.56 22.95 10.91
N PHE A 278 -0.62 23.50 11.21
CA PHE A 278 -1.75 22.73 11.75
C PHE A 278 -2.87 22.32 10.76
N ASP A 279 -2.78 22.69 9.48
CA ASP A 279 -3.77 22.26 8.47
C ASP A 279 -3.33 21.05 7.63
N THR A 280 -2.07 20.63 7.72
CA THR A 280 -1.63 19.33 7.20
C THR A 280 -2.02 18.24 8.18
N PRO A 281 -2.89 17.27 7.81
CA PRO A 281 -3.22 16.15 8.68
C PRO A 281 -1.90 15.48 9.07
N THR A 282 -1.64 15.36 10.37
CA THR A 282 -0.53 14.59 10.92
C THR A 282 -0.59 13.21 10.27
N SER A 283 0.27 12.96 9.28
CA SER A 283 0.04 11.84 8.38
C SER A 283 0.17 10.55 9.20
N ILE A 284 -0.66 9.57 8.88
CA ILE A 284 -0.53 8.19 9.39
C ILE A 284 0.92 7.69 9.21
N HIS A 285 1.67 8.25 8.26
CA HIS A 285 3.09 8.02 8.05
C HIS A 285 3.98 8.44 9.24
N LEU A 286 3.72 9.58 9.89
CA LEU A 286 4.43 9.98 11.12
C LEU A 286 4.08 9.04 12.28
N PHE A 287 2.80 8.68 12.45
CA PHE A 287 2.40 7.69 13.46
C PHE A 287 2.98 6.30 13.18
N ARG A 288 3.11 5.88 11.91
CA ARG A 288 3.80 4.65 11.51
C ARG A 288 5.30 4.74 11.85
N LYS A 289 5.98 5.84 11.50
CA LYS A 289 7.39 6.08 11.89
C LYS A 289 7.58 6.08 13.42
N MET A 290 6.63 6.60 14.18
CA MET A 290 6.67 6.61 15.65
C MET A 290 6.33 5.26 16.30
N LEU A 291 5.48 4.44 15.67
CA LEU A 291 5.14 3.09 16.14
C LEU A 291 6.18 2.04 15.69
N VAL A 292 7.03 2.39 14.73
CA VAL A 292 8.27 1.68 14.41
C VAL A 292 9.29 2.03 15.48
N GLY A 293 9.20 1.36 16.63
CA GLY A 293 10.25 1.41 17.65
C GLY A 293 11.59 0.85 17.12
N PRO A 294 12.67 0.94 17.90
CA PRO A 294 14.04 0.52 17.53
C PRO A 294 14.21 -0.98 17.22
N LEU A 295 13.12 -1.77 17.22
CA LEU A 295 13.06 -3.18 16.85
C LEU A 295 12.28 -3.45 15.54
N GLY A 296 11.74 -2.41 14.88
CA GLY A 296 11.19 -2.48 13.52
C GLY A 296 9.86 -3.24 13.37
N LEU A 297 8.83 -2.55 12.86
CA LEU A 297 7.55 -3.10 12.36
C LEU A 297 6.54 -3.59 13.43
N VAL A 298 5.85 -2.67 14.13
CA VAL A 298 4.45 -2.96 14.51
C VAL A 298 3.60 -2.79 13.25
N VAL A 299 3.51 -3.84 12.45
CA VAL A 299 2.69 -3.87 11.25
C VAL A 299 1.25 -4.15 11.66
N LEU A 300 0.41 -3.12 11.65
CA LEU A 300 -1.03 -3.34 11.72
C LEU A 300 -1.53 -3.71 10.32
N THR A 301 -1.60 -5.02 10.03
CA THR A 301 -2.09 -5.50 8.73
C THR A 301 -3.52 -4.98 8.51
N PRO A 302 -3.81 -4.33 7.36
CA PRO A 302 -5.15 -3.88 7.05
C PRO A 302 -6.19 -5.00 7.18
N GLY A 303 -7.32 -4.72 7.85
CA GLY A 303 -8.36 -5.72 8.07
C GLY A 303 -8.84 -6.41 6.79
N ALA A 304 -8.87 -5.68 5.66
CA ALA A 304 -9.25 -6.26 4.36
C ALA A 304 -8.38 -7.46 3.95
N LEU A 305 -7.07 -7.39 4.22
CA LEU A 305 -6.13 -8.48 3.97
C LEU A 305 -6.39 -9.64 4.94
N LYS A 306 -6.60 -9.36 6.23
CA LYS A 306 -6.94 -10.41 7.22
C LYS A 306 -8.20 -11.18 6.83
N ARG A 307 -9.26 -10.49 6.40
CA ARG A 307 -10.50 -11.14 5.93
C ARG A 307 -10.27 -11.97 4.66
N ALA A 308 -9.50 -11.46 3.71
CA ALA A 308 -9.13 -12.19 2.50
C ALA A 308 -8.30 -13.44 2.84
N ALA A 309 -7.36 -13.33 3.77
CA ALA A 309 -6.52 -14.42 4.26
C ALA A 309 -7.38 -15.58 4.78
N ILE A 310 -8.25 -15.31 5.77
CA ILE A 310 -9.15 -16.32 6.37
C ILE A 310 -9.99 -17.01 5.29
N SER A 311 -10.55 -16.23 4.37
CA SER A 311 -11.42 -16.75 3.30
C SER A 311 -10.68 -17.67 2.33
N ALA A 312 -9.38 -17.46 2.13
CA ALA A 312 -8.55 -18.22 1.20
C ALA A 312 -7.95 -19.50 1.81
N LEU A 313 -7.73 -19.57 3.12
CA LEU A 313 -7.09 -20.74 3.76
C LEU A 313 -7.72 -22.10 3.36
N PRO A 314 -9.05 -22.24 3.24
CA PRO A 314 -9.64 -23.51 2.82
C PRO A 314 -9.32 -23.92 1.37
N SER A 315 -9.29 -22.97 0.42
CA SER A 315 -8.92 -23.28 -0.97
C SER A 315 -7.42 -23.60 -1.09
N LEU A 316 -6.63 -23.09 -0.16
CA LEU A 316 -5.21 -23.41 0.00
C LEU A 316 -4.96 -24.73 0.74
N GLY A 317 -6.00 -25.49 1.10
CA GLY A 317 -5.89 -26.86 1.62
C GLY A 317 -6.05 -27.00 3.14
N GLN A 318 -6.38 -25.92 3.87
CA GLN A 318 -6.76 -26.06 5.27
C GLN A 318 -8.21 -26.56 5.41
N SER A 319 -8.54 -27.23 6.52
CA SER A 319 -9.92 -27.64 6.79
C SER A 319 -10.79 -26.42 7.10
N PRO A 320 -11.93 -26.19 6.40
CA PRO A 320 -12.83 -25.08 6.69
C PRO A 320 -13.25 -25.03 8.16
N LEU A 321 -13.57 -26.19 8.75
CA LEU A 321 -13.96 -26.28 10.15
C LEU A 321 -12.84 -25.83 11.08
N LYS A 322 -11.60 -26.29 10.84
CA LYS A 322 -10.44 -25.91 11.66
C LYS A 322 -10.16 -24.41 11.57
N VAL A 323 -10.21 -23.83 10.38
CA VAL A 323 -10.07 -22.37 10.17
C VAL A 323 -11.13 -21.62 11.00
N CYS A 324 -12.40 -22.00 10.88
CA CYS A 324 -13.47 -21.37 11.66
C CYS A 324 -13.26 -21.52 13.17
N GLN A 325 -12.84 -22.70 13.65
CA GLN A 325 -12.62 -22.95 15.07
C GLN A 325 -11.46 -22.15 15.65
N GLN A 326 -10.39 -21.99 14.87
CA GLN A 326 -9.16 -21.30 15.26
C GLN A 326 -9.39 -19.79 15.39
N TYR A 327 -10.01 -19.16 14.39
CA TYR A 327 -10.07 -17.69 14.30
C TYR A 327 -11.35 -17.05 14.82
N LEU A 328 -12.42 -17.83 15.06
CA LEU A 328 -13.68 -17.27 15.56
C LEU A 328 -13.55 -16.81 17.01
N GLY A 329 -13.85 -15.54 17.29
CA GLY A 329 -13.83 -15.02 18.65
C GLY A 329 -12.44 -14.72 19.19
N SER A 330 -11.44 -14.54 18.32
CA SER A 330 -10.17 -13.88 18.63
C SER A 330 -10.41 -12.41 19.02
N ALA A 331 -10.97 -12.17 20.21
CA ALA A 331 -11.37 -10.84 20.68
C ALA A 331 -10.17 -9.95 21.08
N ARG A 332 -8.95 -10.51 21.13
CA ARG A 332 -7.72 -9.81 21.51
C ARG A 332 -6.96 -9.21 20.32
N GLU A 333 -7.39 -9.50 19.10
CA GLU A 333 -6.70 -9.05 17.90
C GLU A 333 -7.24 -7.71 17.39
N TYR A 334 -6.32 -6.83 16.98
CA TYR A 334 -6.67 -5.64 16.21
C TYR A 334 -7.38 -6.10 14.91
N TYR A 335 -8.55 -5.52 14.62
CA TYR A 335 -9.50 -5.95 13.58
C TYR A 335 -10.24 -7.28 13.81
N ALA A 336 -10.47 -7.70 15.07
CA ALA A 336 -11.27 -8.88 15.40
C ALA A 336 -12.61 -8.99 14.63
N ASP A 337 -13.33 -7.88 14.43
CA ASP A 337 -14.58 -7.86 13.65
C ASP A 337 -14.39 -8.33 12.20
N THR A 338 -13.29 -7.93 11.58
CA THR A 338 -13.00 -8.24 10.18
C THR A 338 -12.57 -9.70 10.02
N ILE A 339 -11.83 -10.25 11.00
CA ILE A 339 -11.49 -11.67 11.08
C ILE A 339 -12.76 -12.52 11.23
N ASN A 340 -13.66 -12.14 12.15
CA ASN A 340 -14.93 -12.84 12.36
C ASN A 340 -15.83 -12.79 11.10
N GLN A 341 -15.80 -11.68 10.35
CA GLN A 341 -16.46 -11.61 9.04
C GLN A 341 -15.83 -12.57 8.02
N GLY A 342 -14.49 -12.69 8.00
CA GLY A 342 -13.81 -13.70 7.18
C GLY A 342 -14.21 -15.14 7.55
N VAL A 343 -14.37 -15.43 8.84
CA VAL A 343 -14.91 -16.73 9.30
C VAL A 343 -16.33 -16.94 8.78
N ALA A 344 -17.19 -15.93 8.85
CA ALA A 344 -18.55 -16.03 8.31
C ALA A 344 -18.55 -16.28 6.79
N ASP A 345 -17.59 -15.70 6.05
CA ASP A 345 -17.42 -15.95 4.62
C ASP A 345 -16.97 -17.40 4.34
N VAL A 346 -16.06 -17.94 5.14
CA VAL A 346 -15.68 -19.37 5.08
C VAL A 346 -16.89 -20.27 5.30
N ILE A 347 -17.70 -20.00 6.34
CA ILE A 347 -18.90 -20.79 6.61
C ILE A 347 -19.85 -20.72 5.41
N ARG A 348 -20.10 -19.53 4.86
CA ARG A 348 -20.98 -19.36 3.70
C ARG A 348 -20.51 -20.16 2.49
N ALA A 349 -19.23 -20.06 2.13
CA ALA A 349 -18.67 -20.71 0.96
C ALA A 349 -18.52 -22.24 1.12
N TYR A 350 -18.23 -22.72 2.33
CA TYR A 350 -17.84 -24.12 2.58
C TYR A 350 -18.82 -24.90 3.47
N HIS A 351 -20.02 -24.39 3.73
CA HIS A 351 -21.03 -25.09 4.56
C HIS A 351 -21.32 -26.52 4.08
N HIS A 352 -21.30 -26.78 2.77
CA HIS A 352 -21.49 -28.12 2.21
C HIS A 352 -20.41 -29.15 2.60
N LYS A 353 -19.29 -28.70 3.18
CA LYS A 353 -18.20 -29.55 3.71
C LYS A 353 -18.23 -29.70 5.24
N MET A 354 -19.27 -29.18 5.88
CA MET A 354 -19.46 -29.22 7.34
C MET A 354 -20.83 -29.83 7.64
N THR A 355 -20.96 -30.47 8.79
CA THR A 355 -22.24 -30.98 9.28
C THR A 355 -23.14 -29.83 9.75
N GLY A 356 -24.45 -30.06 9.74
CA GLY A 356 -25.41 -29.06 10.23
C GLY A 356 -25.18 -28.65 11.69
N GLU A 357 -24.73 -29.58 12.53
CA GLU A 357 -24.45 -29.29 13.94
C GLU A 357 -23.15 -28.48 14.11
N GLU A 358 -22.12 -28.73 13.31
CA GLU A 358 -20.90 -27.91 13.29
C GLU A 358 -21.21 -26.47 12.87
N ILE A 359 -21.99 -26.29 11.78
CA ILE A 359 -22.40 -24.97 11.30
C ILE A 359 -23.18 -24.22 12.38
N LYS A 360 -24.18 -24.88 12.97
CA LYS A 360 -24.98 -24.32 14.06
C LYS A 360 -24.11 -23.93 15.25
N THR A 361 -23.16 -24.79 15.64
CA THR A 361 -22.22 -24.52 16.75
C THR A 361 -21.36 -23.28 16.47
N LEU A 362 -20.81 -23.15 15.25
CA LEU A 362 -20.03 -21.99 14.85
C LEU A 362 -20.87 -20.71 14.85
N ILE A 363 -22.10 -20.77 14.34
CA ILE A 363 -23.01 -19.62 14.32
C ILE A 363 -23.35 -19.17 15.74
N GLU A 364 -23.70 -20.10 16.62
CA GLU A 364 -23.96 -19.80 18.03
C GLU A 364 -22.75 -19.20 18.74
N ARG A 365 -21.53 -19.66 18.42
CA ARG A 365 -20.29 -19.06 18.93
C ARG A 365 -20.09 -17.63 18.41
N GLY A 366 -20.35 -17.38 17.12
CA GLY A 366 -20.27 -16.03 16.53
C GLY A 366 -21.28 -15.05 17.12
N LEU A 367 -22.48 -15.52 17.48
CA LEU A 367 -23.49 -14.71 18.17
C LEU A 367 -23.11 -14.34 19.61
N LYS A 368 -22.17 -15.05 20.23
CA LYS A 368 -21.63 -14.71 21.56
C LYS A 368 -20.53 -13.66 21.52
N VAL A 369 -20.04 -13.28 20.33
CA VAL A 369 -19.05 -12.21 20.19
C VAL A 369 -19.68 -10.86 20.57
N GLY A 370 -18.98 -10.08 21.39
CA GLY A 370 -19.48 -8.81 21.94
C GLY A 370 -19.75 -7.73 20.88
N ALA A 371 -19.08 -7.81 19.73
CA ALA A 371 -19.17 -6.80 18.69
C ALA A 371 -20.45 -6.91 17.84
N VAL A 372 -21.15 -5.77 17.71
CA VAL A 372 -22.42 -5.66 16.98
C VAL A 372 -22.30 -6.04 15.49
N PRO A 373 -21.30 -5.57 14.72
CA PRO A 373 -21.17 -5.92 13.31
C PRO A 373 -21.00 -7.43 13.09
N THR A 374 -20.20 -8.07 13.96
CA THR A 374 -20.03 -9.52 13.97
C THR A 374 -21.36 -10.24 14.21
N ARG A 375 -22.10 -9.89 15.27
CA ARG A 375 -23.40 -10.54 15.54
C ARG A 375 -24.41 -10.37 14.42
N LYS A 376 -24.51 -9.19 13.80
CA LYS A 376 -25.38 -8.98 12.61
C LYS A 376 -25.04 -9.95 11.48
N THR A 377 -23.74 -10.10 11.20
CA THR A 377 -23.25 -11.02 10.17
C THR A 377 -23.64 -12.47 10.46
N PHE A 378 -23.48 -12.91 11.71
CA PHE A 378 -23.85 -14.27 12.12
C PHE A 378 -25.36 -14.52 12.21
N TYR A 379 -26.16 -13.52 12.57
CA TYR A 379 -27.62 -13.63 12.47
C TYR A 379 -28.08 -13.80 11.02
N GLN A 380 -27.53 -13.00 10.09
CA GLN A 380 -27.82 -13.14 8.67
C GLN A 380 -27.41 -14.52 8.16
N LEU A 381 -26.18 -14.97 8.49
CA LEU A 381 -25.69 -16.29 8.11
C LEU A 381 -26.57 -17.43 8.65
N GLY A 382 -27.02 -17.33 9.91
CA GLY A 382 -27.95 -18.30 10.50
C GLY A 382 -29.33 -18.27 9.84
N ALA A 383 -29.81 -17.10 9.43
CA ALA A 383 -31.05 -16.99 8.68
C ALA A 383 -30.95 -17.66 7.31
N ASP A 384 -29.83 -17.42 6.60
CA ASP A 384 -29.58 -17.95 5.26
C ASP A 384 -29.42 -19.47 5.26
N LEU A 385 -28.73 -20.04 6.25
CA LEU A 385 -28.38 -21.47 6.28
C LEU A 385 -29.31 -22.34 7.14
N LEU A 386 -29.91 -21.78 8.21
CA LEU A 386 -30.67 -22.54 9.22
C LEU A 386 -32.09 -22.00 9.44
N GLY A 387 -32.49 -20.96 8.69
CA GLY A 387 -33.85 -20.43 8.61
C GLY A 387 -34.17 -19.24 9.52
N GLU A 388 -35.37 -18.69 9.32
CA GLU A 388 -35.84 -17.40 9.88
C GLU A 388 -35.79 -17.28 11.41
N LYS A 389 -35.67 -18.39 12.15
CA LYS A 389 -35.55 -18.37 13.63
C LYS A 389 -34.40 -17.47 14.11
N PHE A 390 -33.33 -17.36 13.33
CA PHE A 390 -32.20 -16.47 13.65
C PHE A 390 -32.57 -14.99 13.51
N MET A 391 -33.38 -14.60 12.52
CA MET A 391 -33.89 -13.22 12.42
C MET A 391 -34.85 -12.88 13.55
N LYS A 392 -35.72 -13.83 13.94
CA LYS A 392 -36.61 -13.67 15.10
C LYS A 392 -35.82 -13.49 16.40
N ARG A 393 -34.68 -14.18 16.54
CA ARG A 393 -33.76 -14.00 17.67
C ARG A 393 -33.05 -12.65 17.61
N ALA A 394 -32.60 -12.20 16.44
CA ALA A 394 -31.98 -10.89 16.25
C ALA A 394 -32.90 -9.73 16.69
N ALA A 395 -34.22 -9.85 16.46
CA ALA A 395 -35.21 -8.88 16.94
C ALA A 395 -35.29 -8.79 18.48
N ARG A 396 -34.73 -9.76 19.20
CA ARG A 396 -34.66 -9.83 20.67
C ARG A 396 -33.23 -9.69 21.21
N ASP A 397 -32.26 -9.33 20.36
CA ASP A 397 -30.87 -9.11 20.80
C ASP A 397 -30.78 -7.97 21.82
N SER A 398 -29.78 -7.98 22.70
CA SER A 398 -29.58 -6.94 23.70
C SER A 398 -29.22 -5.58 23.09
N ALA A 399 -28.58 -5.55 21.92
CA ALA A 399 -28.22 -4.31 21.23
C ALA A 399 -29.39 -3.74 20.41
N LYS A 400 -29.78 -2.49 20.72
CA LYS A 400 -30.85 -1.75 20.00
C LYS A 400 -30.60 -1.72 18.49
N SER A 401 -29.37 -1.47 18.07
CA SER A 401 -28.97 -1.38 16.66
C SER A 401 -29.08 -2.70 15.88
N ILE A 402 -29.10 -3.86 16.56
CA ILE A 402 -29.38 -5.17 15.95
C ILE A 402 -30.88 -5.38 15.81
N ARG A 403 -31.67 -5.03 16.83
CA ARG A 403 -33.13 -5.14 16.78
C ARG A 403 -33.72 -4.30 15.65
N GLU A 404 -33.29 -3.05 15.52
CA GLU A 404 -33.72 -2.15 14.45
C GLU A 404 -33.32 -2.67 13.06
N TRP A 405 -32.10 -3.21 12.94
CA TRP A 405 -31.63 -3.82 11.70
C TRP A 405 -32.48 -5.04 11.31
N ALA A 406 -32.81 -5.90 12.27
CA ALA A 406 -33.65 -7.08 12.04
C ALA A 406 -35.07 -6.70 11.62
N ALA A 407 -35.66 -5.66 12.21
CA ALA A 407 -36.98 -5.15 11.82
C ALA A 407 -36.99 -4.71 10.35
N ARG A 408 -36.03 -3.87 9.94
CA ARG A 408 -35.90 -3.40 8.55
C ARG A 408 -35.72 -4.55 7.55
N LYS A 409 -34.94 -5.57 7.91
CA LYS A 409 -34.74 -6.77 7.07
C LYS A 409 -36.01 -7.62 6.92
N THR A 410 -36.87 -7.61 7.93
CA THR A 410 -38.14 -8.37 7.90
C THR A 410 -39.22 -7.61 7.12
N GLU A 411 -39.23 -6.28 7.19
CA GLU A 411 -40.15 -5.40 6.44
C GLU A 411 -39.85 -5.33 4.94
N SER A 412 -38.58 -5.42 4.56
CA SER A 412 -38.11 -5.35 3.17
C SER A 412 -38.18 -6.68 2.40
N ALA A 413 -38.55 -7.78 3.05
CA ALA A 413 -38.81 -9.03 2.35
C ALA A 413 -40.05 -8.87 1.45
N PRO A 414 -40.01 -9.21 0.15
CA PRO A 414 -41.14 -9.03 -0.75
C PRO A 414 -42.33 -9.82 -0.21
N LYS A 415 -43.38 -9.10 0.23
CA LYS A 415 -44.67 -9.71 0.55
C LYS A 415 -45.10 -10.49 -0.69
N LYS A 416 -45.05 -11.82 -0.64
CA LYS A 416 -45.64 -12.69 -1.67
C LYS A 416 -47.05 -12.18 -1.92
N ARG A 417 -47.28 -11.47 -3.04
CA ARG A 417 -48.62 -11.07 -3.47
C ARG A 417 -49.41 -12.38 -3.56
N ARG A 418 -50.42 -12.54 -2.69
CA ARG A 418 -51.43 -13.57 -2.86
C ARG A 418 -52.01 -13.33 -4.25
N VAL A 419 -51.70 -14.23 -5.18
CA VAL A 419 -52.45 -14.35 -6.42
C VAL A 419 -53.83 -14.86 -6.00
N THR A 420 -54.77 -13.94 -5.84
CA THR A 420 -56.19 -14.28 -5.77
C THR A 420 -56.53 -14.87 -7.14
N ARG A 421 -56.78 -16.18 -7.19
CA ARG A 421 -57.44 -16.80 -8.35
C ARG A 421 -58.83 -16.16 -8.44
N VAL A 422 -59.08 -15.50 -9.57
CA VAL A 422 -60.43 -15.14 -10.03
C VAL A 422 -61.04 -16.37 -10.67
#